data_AF-A0A7K2ZCN9-F1
#
_entry.id   AF-A0A7K2ZCN9-F1
#
_cell.length_a   1.000
_cell.length_b   1.000
_cell.length_c   1.000
_cell.angle_alpha   90.00
_cell.angle_beta   90.00
_cell.angle_gamma   90.00
#
_symmetry.space_group_name_H-M   'P 1'
#
loop_
_entity.id
_entity.type
_entity.pdbx_description
1 polymer ?
#
loop_
_entity_poly.entity_id
_entity_poly.type
_entity_poly.pdbx_seq_one_letter_code
_entity_poly.pdbx_strand_id
1 'polypeptide(L)'
;MPQNPTPAAAGDTNPTTPLTPERERMIRIWHEELFRLQDRTAVARREALGDLLAEVDRLRAELDKAAAFCAQRAEYITSILNCHPNNDHDYYRWQGHAESRRQLSGQLGLPVAWPAEMEPRTAPAPAEASAPSQREAGAL
;
A
#
# COMPACT_ATOMS: atom_id res chain seq x y z
N MET A 1 61.74 -24.84 49.29
CA MET A 1 60.67 -24.70 48.28
C MET A 1 60.68 -25.93 47.40
N PRO A 2 59.70 -26.85 47.47
CA PRO A 2 59.66 -27.97 46.55
C PRO A 2 59.26 -27.47 45.16
N GLN A 3 60.02 -27.85 44.13
CA GLN A 3 59.69 -27.54 42.74
C GLN A 3 58.47 -28.37 42.33
N ASN A 4 57.44 -27.69 41.81
CA ASN A 4 56.30 -28.36 41.18
C ASN A 4 56.75 -28.97 39.86
N PRO A 5 56.42 -30.25 39.56
CA PRO A 5 56.71 -30.82 38.26
C PRO A 5 55.84 -30.16 37.20
N THR A 6 56.47 -29.73 36.11
CA THR A 6 55.84 -29.22 34.89
C THR A 6 54.78 -30.21 34.37
N PRO A 7 53.55 -29.79 34.05
CA PRO A 7 52.58 -30.69 33.44
C PRO A 7 53.08 -31.13 32.07
N ALA A 8 53.12 -32.45 31.84
CA ALA A 8 53.42 -33.02 30.54
C ALA A 8 52.46 -32.43 29.50
N ALA A 9 53.02 -31.93 28.40
CA ALA A 9 52.25 -31.46 27.25
C ALA A 9 51.22 -32.54 26.87
N ALA A 10 49.94 -32.25 27.11
CA ALA A 10 48.85 -33.04 26.57
C ALA A 10 49.03 -33.00 25.05
N GLY A 11 49.48 -34.12 24.49
CA GLY A 11 49.72 -34.24 23.06
C GLY A 11 48.47 -33.82 22.29
N ASP A 12 48.68 -33.08 21.21
CA ASP A 12 47.70 -32.85 20.16
C ASP A 12 47.27 -34.21 19.59
N THR A 13 46.35 -34.90 20.27
CA THR A 13 45.64 -36.03 19.68
C THR A 13 44.51 -35.44 18.86
N ASN A 14 44.83 -34.88 17.70
CA ASN A 14 43.85 -34.87 16.64
C ASN A 14 43.72 -36.35 16.22
N PRO A 15 42.62 -37.05 16.56
CA PRO A 15 42.53 -38.46 16.28
C PRO A 15 42.41 -38.59 14.76
N THR A 16 43.53 -38.83 14.10
CA THR A 16 43.61 -39.16 12.69
C THR A 16 43.20 -40.63 12.54
N THR A 17 42.07 -41.00 13.14
CA THR A 17 41.49 -42.33 12.97
C THR A 17 40.94 -42.37 11.56
N PRO A 18 41.52 -43.17 10.65
CA PRO A 18 41.02 -43.26 9.28
C PRO A 18 39.56 -43.71 9.32
N LEU A 19 38.70 -42.99 8.60
CA LEU A 19 37.30 -43.34 8.47
C LEU A 19 37.19 -44.70 7.76
N THR A 20 36.22 -45.51 8.18
CA THR A 20 35.90 -46.72 7.40
C THR A 20 35.31 -46.31 6.05
N PRO A 21 35.54 -47.07 4.97
CA PRO A 21 35.01 -46.75 3.64
C PRO A 21 33.49 -46.56 3.61
N GLU A 22 32.77 -47.27 4.47
CA GLU A 22 31.33 -47.15 4.63
C GLU A 22 30.92 -45.82 5.25
N ARG A 23 31.66 -45.36 6.27
CA ARG A 23 31.43 -44.05 6.90
C ARG A 23 31.73 -42.92 5.93
N GLU A 24 32.77 -43.02 5.10
CA GLU A 24 33.08 -42.04 4.04
C GLU A 24 31.99 -41.99 2.96
N ARG A 25 31.45 -43.15 2.57
CA ARG A 25 30.37 -43.23 1.59
C ARG A 25 29.10 -42.58 2.13
N MET A 26 28.76 -42.84 3.39
CA MET A 26 27.61 -42.24 4.05
C MET A 26 27.76 -40.71 4.16
N ILE A 27 28.95 -40.22 4.56
CA ILE A 27 29.25 -38.78 4.62
C ILE A 27 29.06 -38.10 3.27
N ARG A 28 29.50 -38.73 2.16
CA ARG A 28 29.29 -38.19 0.81
C ARG A 28 27.82 -38.09 0.44
N ILE A 29 27.04 -39.15 0.71
CA ILE A 29 25.60 -39.15 0.46
C ILE A 29 24.90 -38.03 1.24
N TRP A 30 25.22 -37.87 2.52
CA TRP A 30 24.65 -36.79 3.34
C TRP A 30 25.03 -35.39 2.83
N HIS A 31 26.28 -35.18 2.39
CA HIS A 31 26.69 -33.91 1.81
C HIS A 31 25.93 -33.59 0.52
N GLU A 32 25.78 -34.57 -0.38
CA GLU A 32 25.00 -34.39 -1.61
C GLU A 32 23.56 -34.04 -1.30
N GLU A 33 22.94 -34.72 -0.34
CA GLU A 33 21.54 -34.47 0.00
C GLU A 33 21.35 -33.11 0.67
N LEU A 34 22.26 -32.72 1.57
CA LEU A 34 22.27 -31.36 2.14
C LEU A 34 22.39 -30.30 1.06
N PHE A 35 23.28 -30.49 0.08
CA PHE A 35 23.45 -29.57 -1.03
C PHE A 35 22.19 -29.47 -1.89
N ARG A 36 21.56 -30.61 -2.24
CA ARG A 36 20.29 -30.64 -2.99
C ARG A 36 19.17 -29.91 -2.26
N LEU A 37 19.04 -30.13 -0.95
CA LEU A 37 18.04 -29.46 -0.15
C LEU A 37 18.28 -27.95 -0.10
N GLN A 38 19.53 -27.53 0.10
CA GLN A 38 19.90 -26.13 0.11
C GLN A 38 19.60 -25.46 -1.24
N ASP A 39 19.96 -26.09 -2.36
CA ASP A 39 19.69 -25.58 -3.71
C ASP A 39 18.19 -25.41 -3.97
N ARG A 40 17.37 -26.42 -3.64
CA ARG A 40 15.90 -26.34 -3.75
C ARG A 40 15.33 -25.20 -2.92
N THR A 41 15.79 -25.04 -1.68
CA THR A 41 15.31 -23.93 -0.83
C THR A 41 15.76 -22.57 -1.37
N ALA A 42 16.94 -22.47 -1.98
CA ALA A 42 17.42 -21.24 -2.58
C ALA A 42 16.60 -20.86 -3.82
N VAL A 43 16.23 -21.84 -4.66
CA VAL A 43 15.34 -21.64 -5.81
C VAL A 43 13.96 -21.17 -5.35
N ALA A 44 13.33 -21.89 -4.42
CA ALA A 44 12.00 -21.54 -3.93
C ALA A 44 11.94 -20.13 -3.30
N ARG A 45 12.99 -19.73 -2.56
CA ARG A 45 13.10 -18.37 -2.00
C ARG A 45 13.23 -17.31 -3.09
N ARG A 46 13.99 -17.60 -4.15
CA ARG A 46 14.19 -16.67 -5.27
C ARG A 46 12.89 -16.48 -6.05
N GLU A 47 12.16 -17.56 -6.30
CA GLU A 47 10.84 -17.51 -6.95
C GLU A 47 9.85 -16.69 -6.11
N ALA A 48 9.73 -16.99 -4.82
CA ALA A 48 8.85 -16.24 -3.92
C ALA A 48 9.23 -14.75 -3.83
N LEU A 49 10.52 -14.41 -3.84
CA LEU A 49 10.97 -13.03 -3.89
C LEU A 49 10.61 -12.36 -5.22
N GLY A 50 10.73 -13.08 -6.34
CA GLY A 50 10.30 -12.62 -7.66
C GLY A 50 8.81 -12.28 -7.70
N ASP A 51 7.96 -13.18 -7.19
CA ASP A 51 6.51 -12.99 -7.13
C ASP A 51 6.14 -11.78 -6.26
N LEU A 52 6.78 -11.62 -5.10
CA LEU A 52 6.56 -10.47 -4.22
C LEU A 52 6.97 -9.15 -4.88
N LEU A 53 8.08 -9.11 -5.61
CA LEU A 53 8.51 -7.92 -6.33
C LEU A 53 7.52 -7.56 -7.45
N ALA A 54 7.06 -8.55 -8.22
CA ALA A 54 6.05 -8.34 -9.26
C ALA A 54 4.74 -7.78 -8.68
N GLU A 55 4.32 -8.27 -7.52
CA GLU A 55 3.12 -7.79 -6.84
C GLU A 55 3.29 -6.36 -6.30
N VAL A 56 4.47 -6.02 -5.76
CA VAL A 56 4.80 -4.64 -5.35
C VAL A 56 4.73 -3.69 -6.54
N ASP A 57 5.27 -4.07 -7.69
CA ASP A 57 5.25 -3.23 -8.89
C ASP A 57 3.82 -3.07 -9.43
N ARG A 58 3.01 -4.13 -9.41
CA ARG A 58 1.58 -4.06 -9.74
C ARG A 58 0.84 -3.09 -8.84
N LEU A 59 1.02 -3.19 -7.52
CA LEU A 59 0.37 -2.33 -6.54
C LEU A 59 0.82 -0.86 -6.67
N ARG A 60 2.09 -0.62 -6.97
CA ARG A 60 2.60 0.73 -7.29
C ARG A 60 1.90 1.31 -8.51
N ALA A 61 1.76 0.54 -9.59
CA ALA A 61 1.07 1.00 -10.79
C ALA A 61 -0.42 1.31 -10.52
N GLU A 62 -1.09 0.53 -9.67
CA GLU A 62 -2.48 0.84 -9.26
C GLU A 62 -2.56 2.09 -8.37
N LEU A 63 -1.60 2.28 -7.46
CA LEU A 63 -1.51 3.49 -6.65
C LEU A 63 -1.29 4.73 -7.51
N ASP A 64 -0.43 4.65 -8.54
CA ASP A 64 -0.19 5.75 -9.48
C ASP A 64 -1.46 6.13 -10.25
N LYS A 65 -2.27 5.14 -10.68
CA LYS A 65 -3.57 5.39 -11.31
C LYS A 65 -4.52 6.11 -10.34
N ALA A 66 -4.61 5.66 -9.09
CA ALA A 66 -5.44 6.28 -8.07
C ALA A 66 -4.98 7.71 -7.74
N ALA A 67 -3.66 7.93 -7.69
CA ALA A 67 -3.07 9.23 -7.46
C ALA A 67 -3.38 10.21 -8.60
N ALA A 68 -3.24 9.77 -9.85
CA ALA A 68 -3.61 10.58 -11.02
C ALA A 68 -5.10 10.95 -11.01
N PHE A 69 -5.98 10.00 -10.68
CA PHE A 69 -7.41 10.24 -10.55
C PHE A 69 -7.75 11.25 -9.45
N CYS A 70 -7.06 11.18 -8.31
CA CYS A 70 -7.23 12.13 -7.21
C CYS A 70 -6.73 13.54 -7.59
N ALA A 71 -5.59 13.62 -8.30
CA ALA A 71 -5.01 14.89 -8.75
C ALA A 71 -5.94 15.68 -9.69
N GLN A 72 -6.74 14.99 -10.52
CA GLN A 72 -7.74 15.59 -11.40
C GLN A 72 -8.86 16.36 -10.67
N ARG A 73 -8.95 16.27 -9.34
CA ARG A 73 -9.95 17.02 -8.55
C ARG A 73 -9.89 18.52 -8.83
N ALA A 74 -8.69 19.10 -8.93
CA ALA A 74 -8.55 20.54 -9.14
C ALA A 74 -9.12 21.00 -10.49
N GLU A 75 -8.87 20.25 -11.56
CA GLU A 75 -9.43 20.50 -12.90
C GLU A 75 -10.95 20.33 -12.91
N TYR A 76 -11.44 19.29 -12.22
CA TYR A 76 -12.88 19.03 -12.10
C TYR A 76 -13.60 20.17 -11.37
N ILE A 77 -13.06 20.65 -10.26
CA ILE A 77 -13.60 21.80 -9.51
C ILE A 77 -13.55 23.08 -10.34
N THR A 78 -12.44 23.33 -11.03
CA THR A 78 -12.30 24.48 -11.92
C THR A 78 -13.36 24.45 -13.03
N SER A 79 -13.61 23.28 -13.62
CA SER A 79 -14.62 23.10 -14.66
C SER A 79 -16.03 23.37 -14.15
N ILE A 80 -16.37 22.92 -12.93
CA ILE A 80 -17.66 23.22 -12.27
C ILE A 80 -17.83 24.73 -12.09
N LEU A 81 -16.82 25.41 -11.56
CA LEU A 81 -16.91 26.84 -11.26
C LEU A 81 -17.04 27.70 -12.53
N ASN A 82 -16.53 27.21 -13.66
CA ASN A 82 -16.49 27.97 -14.91
C ASN A 82 -17.60 27.64 -15.91
N CYS A 83 -18.44 26.62 -15.70
CA CYS A 83 -19.37 26.19 -16.76
C CYS A 83 -20.61 27.07 -16.93
N HIS A 84 -21.03 27.83 -15.92
CA HIS A 84 -22.14 28.80 -16.05
C HIS A 84 -22.06 29.92 -14.99
N PRO A 85 -22.46 31.17 -15.28
CA PRO A 85 -22.49 32.25 -14.28
C PRO A 85 -23.43 32.00 -13.10
N ASN A 86 -24.45 31.16 -13.31
CA ASN A 86 -25.37 30.68 -12.28
C ASN A 86 -25.38 29.15 -12.31
N ASN A 87 -24.39 28.54 -11.64
CA ASN A 87 -24.17 27.10 -11.69
C ASN A 87 -24.46 26.38 -10.37
N ASP A 88 -25.20 27.02 -9.45
CA ASP A 88 -25.39 26.49 -8.10
C ASP A 88 -26.04 25.09 -8.12
N HIS A 89 -26.96 24.81 -9.03
CA HIS A 89 -27.61 23.49 -9.12
C HIS A 89 -26.64 22.37 -9.56
N ASP A 90 -25.81 22.62 -10.58
CA ASP A 90 -24.83 21.62 -11.05
C ASP A 90 -23.60 21.56 -10.14
N TYR A 91 -23.29 22.64 -9.43
CA TYR A 91 -22.28 22.68 -8.37
C TYR A 91 -22.57 21.62 -7.30
N TYR A 92 -23.79 21.57 -6.74
CA TYR A 92 -24.14 20.58 -5.72
C TYR A 92 -24.18 19.15 -6.25
N ARG A 93 -24.61 18.97 -7.50
CA ARG A 93 -24.65 17.65 -8.15
C ARG A 93 -23.25 17.08 -8.35
N TRP A 94 -22.26 17.92 -8.67
CA TRP A 94 -20.90 17.46 -8.96
C TRP A 94 -19.96 17.52 -7.73
N GLN A 95 -20.35 18.20 -6.65
CA GLN A 95 -19.60 18.25 -5.40
C GLN A 95 -19.34 16.85 -4.81
N GLY A 96 -20.30 15.91 -4.93
CA GLY A 96 -20.13 14.54 -4.44
C GLY A 96 -18.91 13.82 -5.04
N HIS A 97 -18.68 13.96 -6.35
CA HIS A 97 -17.53 13.36 -7.01
C HIS A 97 -16.20 14.00 -6.62
N ALA A 98 -16.18 15.32 -6.45
CA ALA A 98 -15.01 16.07 -5.97
C ALA A 98 -14.68 15.72 -4.51
N GLU A 99 -15.71 15.48 -3.69
CA GLU A 99 -15.59 15.11 -2.29
C GLU A 99 -15.11 13.66 -2.12
N SER A 100 -15.62 12.71 -2.92
CA SER A 100 -15.10 11.34 -2.92
C SER A 100 -13.61 11.29 -3.27
N ARG A 101 -13.14 12.14 -4.19
CA ARG A 101 -11.69 12.25 -4.51
C ARG A 101 -10.88 12.78 -3.33
N ARG A 102 -11.39 13.78 -2.62
CA ARG A 102 -10.76 14.34 -1.42
C ARG A 102 -10.62 13.26 -0.34
N GLN A 103 -11.71 12.56 -0.05
CA GLN A 103 -11.73 11.49 0.97
C GLN A 103 -10.80 10.35 0.59
N LEU A 104 -10.80 9.92 -0.67
CA LEU A 104 -9.90 8.89 -1.17
C LEU A 104 -8.43 9.33 -1.06
N SER A 105 -8.12 10.58 -1.40
CA SER A 105 -6.76 11.13 -1.22
C SER A 105 -6.34 11.07 0.25
N GLY A 106 -7.21 11.48 1.17
CA GLY A 106 -6.94 11.42 2.61
C GLY A 106 -6.74 10.00 3.14
N GLN A 107 -7.55 9.04 2.69
CA GLN A 107 -7.40 7.62 3.06
C GLN A 107 -6.10 7.01 2.54
N LEU A 108 -5.65 7.43 1.36
CA LEU A 108 -4.40 6.97 0.73
C LEU A 108 -3.16 7.75 1.20
N GLY A 109 -3.32 8.76 2.06
CA GLY A 109 -2.21 9.64 2.47
C GLY A 109 -1.64 10.49 1.34
N LEU A 110 -2.40 10.68 0.26
CA LEU A 110 -2.01 11.49 -0.90
C LEU A 110 -2.34 12.97 -0.67
N PRO A 111 -1.60 13.89 -1.31
CA PRO A 111 -1.94 15.31 -1.28
C PRO A 111 -3.36 15.55 -1.82
N VAL A 112 -4.14 16.35 -1.10
CA VAL A 112 -5.45 16.80 -1.60
C VAL A 112 -5.23 17.96 -2.58
N ALA A 113 -5.50 17.72 -3.86
CA ALA A 113 -5.43 18.77 -4.87
C ALA A 113 -6.47 19.88 -4.61
N TRP A 114 -6.08 21.14 -4.89
CA TRP A 114 -6.83 22.38 -4.61
C TRP A 114 -8.34 22.33 -4.93
N PRO A 115 -9.19 23.03 -4.15
CA PRO A 115 -8.90 23.69 -2.88
C PRO A 115 -8.85 22.67 -1.74
N ALA A 116 -7.82 22.80 -0.89
CA ALA A 116 -7.62 21.93 0.27
C ALA A 116 -8.77 22.08 1.28
N GLU A 117 -9.34 23.29 1.36
CA GLU A 117 -10.49 23.64 2.18
C GLU A 117 -11.43 24.50 1.33
N MET A 118 -12.61 23.97 0.99
CA MET A 118 -13.75 24.80 0.62
C MET A 118 -14.58 24.95 1.88
N GLU A 119 -14.79 26.18 2.35
CA GLU A 119 -15.90 26.40 3.25
C GLU A 119 -17.16 25.88 2.55
N PRO A 120 -17.98 25.04 3.22
CA PRO A 120 -19.18 24.53 2.60
C PRO A 120 -20.08 25.72 2.27
N ARG A 121 -20.24 26.03 0.98
CA ARG A 121 -21.38 26.83 0.53
C ARG A 121 -22.62 26.02 0.90
N THR A 122 -23.35 26.51 1.89
CA THR A 122 -24.60 25.92 2.34
C THR A 122 -25.58 25.93 1.17
N ALA A 123 -26.22 24.78 0.91
CA ALA A 123 -27.28 24.70 -0.08
C ALA A 123 -28.30 25.83 0.15
N PRO A 124 -28.80 26.50 -0.90
CA PRO A 124 -29.91 27.42 -0.74
C PRO A 124 -31.07 26.63 -0.11
N ALA A 125 -31.68 27.21 0.91
CA ALA A 125 -32.83 26.62 1.57
C ALA A 125 -33.88 26.22 0.51
N PRO A 126 -34.57 25.07 0.67
CA PRO A 126 -35.66 24.74 -0.23
C PRO A 126 -36.63 25.92 -0.23
N ALA A 127 -36.92 26.47 -1.42
CA ALA A 127 -37.87 27.56 -1.56
C ALA A 127 -39.13 27.20 -0.80
N GLU A 128 -39.45 27.99 0.24
CA GLU A 128 -40.68 27.82 1.01
C GLU A 128 -41.82 27.68 0.02
N ALA A 129 -42.57 26.59 0.15
CA ALA A 129 -43.71 26.29 -0.69
C ALA A 129 -44.58 27.54 -0.78
N SER A 130 -44.63 28.12 -1.99
CA SER A 130 -45.41 29.32 -2.28
C SER A 130 -46.79 29.20 -1.63
N ALA A 131 -47.06 30.11 -0.69
CA ALA A 131 -48.33 30.19 0.01
C ALA A 131 -49.49 30.17 -1.02
N PRO A 132 -50.60 29.48 -0.72
CA PRO A 132 -51.72 29.40 -1.64
C PRO A 132 -52.23 30.81 -1.94
N SER A 133 -52.21 31.16 -3.22
CA SER A 133 -52.76 32.39 -3.78
C SER A 133 -54.17 32.63 -3.23
N GLN A 134 -54.33 33.68 -2.41
CA GLN A 134 -55.64 34.21 -2.06
C GLN A 134 -56.27 34.76 -3.33
N ARG A 135 -57.08 33.94 -4.01
CA ARG A 135 -58.07 34.46 -4.94
C ARG A 135 -59.15 35.14 -4.12
N GLU A 136 -59.22 36.44 -4.34
CA GLU A 136 -60.15 37.39 -3.74
C GLU A 136 -61.58 36.84 -3.70
N ALA A 137 -62.14 36.85 -2.49
CA ALA A 137 -63.56 36.93 -2.28
C ALA A 137 -63.97 38.41 -2.36
N GLY A 138 -65.00 38.73 -3.15
CA GLY A 138 -65.64 40.04 -3.23
C GLY A 138 -66.15 40.31 -4.66
N ALA A 139 -67.33 39.83 -5.04
CA ALA A 139 -68.65 40.45 -4.81
C ALA A 139 -68.79 41.85 -5.43
N LEU A 140 -69.43 41.93 -6.61
CA LEU A 140 -70.80 42.42 -6.83
C LEU A 140 -71.23 42.23 -8.29
#